data_AF-A0A8S3IN98-F1
#
_entry.id   AF-A0A8S3IN98-F1
#
_cell.length_a   1.000
_cell.length_b   1.000
_cell.length_c   1.000
_cell.angle_alpha   90.00
_cell.angle_beta   90.00
_cell.angle_gamma   90.00
#
_symmetry.space_group_name_H-M   'P 1'
#
loop_
_entity.id
_entity.type
_entity.pdbx_description
1 polymer ?
#
loop_
_entity_poly.entity_id
_entity_poly.type
_entity_poly.pdbx_seq_one_letter_code
_entity_poly.pdbx_strand_id
1 'polypeptide(L)' 'PVTDFKEASCRQYELGECMRSGFCNFMHIKTLSPAIKKRIRERRQKSRSRSRSPSKRDRRH' A
#
# COMPACT_ATOMS: atom_id res chain seq x y z
N PRO A 1 22.49 -4.09 -5.75
CA PRO A 1 21.05 -4.21 -6.06
C PRO A 1 20.26 -3.78 -4.82
N VAL A 2 19.16 -3.03 -4.95
CA VAL A 2 18.29 -2.74 -3.80
C VAL A 2 17.55 -4.03 -3.46
N THR A 3 17.97 -4.68 -2.37
CA THR A 3 17.45 -5.98 -1.94
C THR A 3 16.34 -5.86 -0.90
N ASP A 4 16.25 -4.73 -0.20
CA ASP A 4 15.19 -4.43 0.75
C ASP A 4 14.64 -3.00 0.52
N PHE A 5 13.33 -2.93 0.25
CA PHE A 5 12.62 -1.66 0.09
C PHE A 5 12.53 -0.87 1.41
N LYS A 6 12.63 -1.54 2.57
CA LYS A 6 12.64 -0.89 3.89
C LYS A 6 13.95 -0.16 4.14
N GLU A 7 15.08 -0.71 3.72
CA GLU A 7 16.40 -0.06 3.88
C GLU A 7 16.66 1.02 2.84
N ALA A 8 15.89 1.02 1.74
CA ALA A 8 15.97 2.02 0.69
C ALA A 8 15.18 3.32 0.99
N SER A 9 14.42 3.39 2.08
CA SER A 9 13.69 4.60 2.48
C SER A 9 14.61 5.65 3.10
N CYS A 10 14.39 6.93 2.75
CA CYS A 10 15.14 8.03 3.34
C CYS A 10 14.61 8.33 4.75
N ARG A 11 15.35 7.91 5.79
CA ARG A 11 14.99 8.19 7.19
C ARG A 11 14.91 9.70 7.50
N GLN A 12 15.75 10.52 6.86
CA GLN A 12 15.69 11.98 7.01
C GLN A 12 14.42 12.57 6.39
N TYR A 13 13.90 11.99 5.30
CA TYR A 13 12.65 12.46 4.68
C TYR A 13 11.44 12.10 5.55
N GLU A 14 11.46 10.95 6.21
CA GLU A 14 10.42 10.56 7.18
C GLU A 14 10.30 11.55 8.34
N LEU A 15 11.41 12.16 8.74
CA LEU A 15 11.47 13.22 9.76
C LEU A 15 11.24 14.63 9.19
N GLY A 16 11.12 14.79 7.87
CA GLY A 16 10.96 16.10 7.22
C GLY A 16 12.25 16.91 7.07
N GLU A 17 13.41 16.32 7.31
CA GLU A 17 14.72 17.00 7.36
C GLU A 17 15.59 16.74 6.12
N CYS A 18 15.13 15.92 5.17
CA CYS A 18 15.91 15.65 3.97
C CYS A 18 15.96 16.87 3.04
N MET A 19 17.10 17.57 3.04
CA MET A 19 17.37 18.72 2.17
C MET A 19 17.96 18.33 0.81
N ARG A 20 18.14 17.03 0.54
CA ARG A 20 18.76 16.53 -0.71
C ARG A 20 17.83 16.64 -1.92
N SER A 21 16.53 16.88 -1.71
CA SER A 21 15.53 17.07 -2.77
C SER A 21 15.64 15.99 -3.86
N GLY A 22 15.73 16.37 -5.14
CA GLY A 22 15.88 15.43 -6.26
C GLY A 22 17.22 14.70 -6.36
N PHE A 23 18.20 15.03 -5.51
CA PHE A 23 19.50 14.36 -5.45
C PHE A 23 19.56 13.29 -4.36
N CYS A 24 18.46 13.05 -3.65
CA CYS A 24 18.41 11.96 -2.68
C CYS A 24 18.29 10.62 -3.41
N ASN A 25 19.26 9.73 -3.17
CA ASN A 25 19.24 8.37 -3.73
C ASN A 25 18.33 7.41 -2.95
N PHE A 26 17.79 7.85 -1.82
CA PHE A 26 16.86 7.08 -1.00
C PHE A 26 15.42 7.48 -1.32
N MET A 27 14.49 6.55 -1.18
CA MET A 27 13.08 6.75 -1.51
C MET A 27 12.39 7.71 -0.54
N HIS A 28 11.67 8.69 -1.10
CA HIS A 28 10.84 9.64 -0.37
C HIS A 28 9.36 9.22 -0.46
N ILE A 29 8.89 8.42 0.52
CA ILE A 29 7.55 7.82 0.47
C ILE A 29 6.49 8.84 0.95
N LYS A 30 5.63 9.30 0.04
CA LYS A 30 4.45 10.10 0.39
C LYS A 30 3.29 9.21 0.83
N THR A 31 2.84 9.35 2.08
CA THR A 31 1.71 8.57 2.57
C THR A 31 0.38 9.10 2.04
N LEU A 32 -0.49 8.19 1.60
CA LEU A 32 -1.86 8.54 1.18
C LEU A 32 -2.72 8.87 2.41
N SER A 33 -3.70 9.75 2.21
CA SER A 33 -4.67 10.07 3.25
C SER A 33 -5.49 8.84 3.68
N PRO A 34 -5.97 8.77 4.93
CA PRO A 34 -6.75 7.63 5.42
C PRO A 34 -7.98 7.31 4.56
N ALA A 35 -8.66 8.33 4.05
CA ALA A 35 -9.82 8.17 3.18
C ALA A 35 -9.48 7.45 1.86
N ILE A 36 -8.35 7.82 1.23
CA ILE A 36 -7.88 7.17 0.00
C ILE A 36 -7.47 5.72 0.29
N LYS A 37 -6.75 5.48 1.40
CA LYS A 37 -6.38 4.12 1.85
C LYS A 37 -7.62 3.24 2.04
N LYS A 38 -8.69 3.77 2.65
CA LYS A 38 -9.97 3.07 2.83
C LYS A 38 -10.61 2.71 1.49
N ARG A 39 -10.74 3.67 0.56
CA ARG A 39 -11.32 3.44 -0.78
C ARG A 39 -10.56 2.38 -1.59
N ILE A 40 -9.23 2.37 -1.52
CA ILE A 40 -8.40 1.37 -2.19
C ILE A 40 -8.65 -0.03 -1.58
N ARG A 41 -8.72 -0.13 -0.25
CA ARG A 41 -8.99 -1.39 0.44
C ARG A 41 -10.36 -1.95 0.08
N GLU A 42 -11.40 -1.13 0.09
CA GLU A 42 -12.76 -1.51 -0.29
C GLU A 42 -12.83 -2.03 -1.73
N ARG A 43 -12.17 -1.34 -2.67
CA ARG A 43 -12.08 -1.80 -4.07
C ARG A 43 -11.38 -3.16 -4.18
N ARG A 44 -10.29 -3.39 -3.45
CA ARG A 44 -9.57 -4.68 -3.42
C ARG A 44 -10.41 -5.80 -2.80
N GLN A 45 -11.25 -5.52 -1.81
CA GLN A 45 -12.16 -6.51 -1.24
C GLN A 45 -13.29 -6.86 -2.21
N LYS A 46 -13.86 -5.87 -2.89
CA LYS A 46 -14.92 -6.05 -3.89
C LYS A 46 -14.46 -6.82 -5.13
N SER A 47 -13.18 -6.70 -5.53
CA SER A 47 -12.64 -7.53 -6.61
C SER A 47 -12.43 -8.98 -6.18
N ARG A 48 -12.03 -9.22 -4.92
CA ARG A 48 -11.89 -10.58 -4.36
C ARG A 48 -13.20 -11.33 -4.16
N SER A 49 -14.31 -10.63 -3.92
CA SER A 49 -15.61 -11.28 -3.77
C SER A 49 -16.20 -11.77 -5.10
N ARG A 50 -15.84 -11.15 -6.24
CA ARG A 50 -16.30 -11.58 -7.56
C ARG A 50 -15.69 -12.90 -8.04
N SER A 51 -14.60 -13.36 -7.43
CA SER A 51 -13.93 -14.62 -7.77
C SER A 51 -14.26 -15.77 -6.82
N ARG A 52 -15.02 -15.52 -5.74
CA ARG A 52 -15.46 -16.59 -4.82
C ARG A 52 -16.74 -17.18 -5.35
N SER A 53 -16.65 -18.36 -5.96
CA SER A 53 -17.81 -19.22 -6.23
C SER A 53 -18.62 -19.38 -4.93
N PRO A 54 -19.97 -19.34 -4.96
CA PRO A 54 -20.79 -19.52 -3.78
C PRO A 54 -20.40 -20.81 -3.05
N SER A 55 -20.03 -20.71 -1.77
CA SER A 55 -19.70 -21.91 -0.99
C SER A 55 -20.95 -22.78 -0.88
N LYS A 56 -20.80 -24.09 -1.06
CA LYS A 56 -21.90 -25.08 -1.12
C LYS A 56 -22.79 -25.17 0.13
N ARG A 57 -22.61 -24.33 1.15
CA ARG A 57 -23.43 -24.30 2.37
C ARG A 57 -24.85 -23.77 2.16
N ASP A 58 -25.09 -23.03 1.08
CA ASP A 58 -26.39 -22.40 0.80
C ASP A 58 -27.39 -23.29 0.02
N ARG A 59 -27.11 -24.60 -0.11
CA ARG A 59 -27.94 -25.54 -0.89
C ARG A 59 -28.74 -26.54 -0.05
N ARG A 60 -28.83 -26.38 1.27
CA ARG A 60 -29.75 -27.20 2.09
C ARG A 60 -31.04 -26.43 2.32
N HIS A 61 -31.93 -26.53 1.34
CA HIS A 61 -33.38 -26.54 1.54
C HIS A 61 -33.85 -27.98 1.46
#